data_AF-A0A8S3JSS3-F1
#
_entry.id   AF-A0A8S3JSS3-F1
#
_cell.length_a   1.000
_cell.length_b   1.000
_cell.length_c   1.000
_cell.angle_alpha   90.00
_cell.angle_beta   90.00
_cell.angle_gamma   90.00
#
_symmetry.space_group_name_H-M   'P 1'
#
loop_
_entity.id
_entity.type
_entity.pdbx_description
1 polymer ?
#
loop_
_entity_poly.entity_id
_entity_poly.type
_entity_poly.pdbx_seq_one_letter_code
_entity_poly.pdbx_strand_id
1 'polypeptide(L)'
;MLLEDDAQWDATMTEAATIQSPARLRNLFVILLLACGSSNPEKLWESYKESFTEDILIQARRENPGLVLNYTPDMFNQTLIILEDKALAMAGKDLKQLGLSTPQTTLG
;
A
#
# COMPACT_ATOMS: atom_id res chain seq x y z
N MET A 1 11.81 11.14 -22.43
CA MET A 1 12.87 10.19 -22.05
C MET A 1 12.40 9.60 -20.73
N LEU A 2 11.76 8.43 -20.76
CA LEU A 2 10.73 8.03 -19.77
C LEU A 2 10.88 6.53 -19.43
N LEU A 3 12.11 6.12 -19.13
CA LEU A 3 12.45 4.75 -18.70
C LEU A 3 13.26 4.70 -17.39
N GLU A 4 13.84 5.81 -16.94
CA GLU A 4 14.66 5.85 -15.71
C GLU A 4 13.84 6.04 -14.43
N ASP A 5 12.60 6.50 -14.53
CA ASP A 5 11.74 6.74 -13.35
C ASP A 5 11.30 5.41 -12.71
N ASP A 6 10.67 4.52 -13.48
CA ASP A 6 10.08 3.26 -12.96
C ASP A 6 11.12 2.35 -12.27
N ALA A 7 12.35 2.30 -12.79
CA ALA A 7 13.42 1.46 -12.23
C ALA A 7 13.95 2.02 -10.90
N GLN A 8 13.97 3.35 -10.74
CA GLN A 8 14.48 3.99 -9.53
C GLN A 8 13.44 3.91 -8.39
N TRP A 9 12.14 3.94 -8.71
CA TRP A 9 11.07 3.73 -7.74
C TRP A 9 11.02 2.30 -7.21
N ASP A 10 11.15 1.32 -8.11
CA ASP A 10 11.17 -0.10 -7.76
C ASP A 10 12.38 -0.42 -6.86
N ALA A 11 13.55 0.15 -7.17
CA ALA A 11 14.74 0.04 -6.31
C ALA A 11 14.50 0.65 -4.91
N THR A 12 13.95 1.86 -4.85
CA THR A 12 13.68 2.56 -3.57
C THR A 12 12.67 1.79 -2.71
N MET A 13 11.60 1.28 -3.32
CA MET A 13 10.59 0.49 -2.63
C MET A 13 11.12 -0.88 -2.17
N THR A 14 11.98 -1.51 -2.97
CA THR A 14 12.63 -2.78 -2.63
C THR A 14 13.61 -2.62 -1.44
N GLU A 15 14.42 -1.57 -1.43
CA GLU A 15 15.29 -1.25 -0.28
C GLU A 15 14.48 -0.85 0.95
N ALA A 16 13.39 -0.10 0.79
CA ALA A 16 12.52 0.23 1.90
C ALA A 16 11.79 -1.01 2.44
N ALA A 17 11.40 -1.96 1.59
CA ALA A 17 10.70 -3.17 2.00
C ALA A 17 11.58 -4.11 2.84
N THR A 18 12.90 -3.98 2.68
CA THR A 18 13.87 -4.78 3.42
C THR A 18 14.30 -4.16 4.75
N ILE A 19 14.09 -2.85 4.96
CA ILE A 19 14.63 -2.11 6.12
C ILE A 19 13.54 -1.39 6.94
N GLN A 20 12.39 -1.08 6.35
CA GLN A 20 11.38 -0.21 6.94
C GLN A 20 10.08 -0.94 7.30
N SER A 21 9.45 -0.52 8.40
CA SER A 21 8.14 -1.03 8.81
C SER A 21 7.06 -0.77 7.74
N PRO A 22 6.04 -1.64 7.59
CA PRO A 22 4.92 -1.45 6.65
C PRO A 22 4.26 -0.06 6.69
N ALA A 23 4.17 0.55 7.88
CA ALA A 23 3.66 1.93 8.03
C ALA A 23 4.48 2.99 7.26
N ARG A 24 5.81 2.85 7.22
CA ARG A 24 6.70 3.77 6.49
C ARG A 24 6.66 3.52 4.99
N LEU A 25 6.57 2.24 4.57
CA LEU A 25 6.35 1.87 3.17
C LEU A 25 5.06 2.49 2.63
N ARG A 26 3.97 2.41 3.39
CA ARG A 26 2.69 3.05 3.05
C ARG A 26 2.82 4.57 2.92
N ASN A 27 3.55 5.22 3.82
CA ASN A 27 3.80 6.67 3.71
C ASN A 27 4.58 7.02 2.44
N LEU A 28 5.64 6.28 2.12
CA LEU A 28 6.43 6.51 0.92
C LEU A 28 5.56 6.32 -0.34
N PHE A 29 4.77 5.25 -0.38
CA PHE A 29 3.84 5.00 -1.48
C PHE A 29 2.86 6.16 -1.70
N VAL A 30 2.23 6.68 -0.64
CA VAL A 30 1.32 7.84 -0.75
C VAL A 30 2.05 9.09 -1.25
N ILE A 31 3.28 9.35 -0.79
CA ILE A 31 4.09 10.46 -1.29
C ILE A 31 4.35 10.29 -2.80
N LEU A 32 4.70 9.09 -3.25
CA LEU A 32 4.96 8.78 -4.66
C LEU A 32 3.71 9.00 -5.52
N LEU A 33 2.54 8.54 -5.06
CA LEU A 33 1.26 8.76 -5.74
C LEU A 33 0.96 10.25 -5.89
N LEU A 34 1.21 11.05 -4.85
CA LEU A 34 0.93 12.48 -4.82
C LEU A 34 1.93 13.30 -5.65
N ALA A 35 3.22 12.94 -5.60
CA ALA A 35 4.30 13.72 -6.18
C ALA A 35 4.50 13.47 -7.67
N CYS A 36 4.40 12.20 -8.11
CA CYS A 36 4.91 11.81 -9.43
C CYS A 36 3.82 11.48 -10.45
N GLY A 37 2.54 11.44 -10.08
CA GLY A 37 1.49 11.01 -11.02
C GLY A 37 1.87 9.68 -11.68
N SER A 38 2.35 8.72 -10.87
CA SER A 38 2.97 7.47 -11.31
C SER A 38 2.22 6.85 -12.48
N SER A 39 2.95 6.45 -13.52
CA SER A 39 2.36 5.97 -14.79
C SER A 39 1.39 4.79 -14.62
N ASN A 40 1.50 4.00 -13.53
CA ASN A 40 0.57 2.91 -13.19
C ASN A 40 0.55 2.61 -11.66
N PRO A 41 -0.26 3.32 -10.87
CA PRO A 41 -0.34 3.14 -9.42
C PRO A 41 -0.90 1.77 -9.01
N GLU A 42 -1.79 1.17 -9.81
CA GLU A 42 -2.29 -0.19 -9.58
C GLU A 42 -1.19 -1.26 -9.68
N LYS A 43 -0.24 -1.11 -10.62
CA LYS A 43 0.87 -2.04 -10.77
C LYS A 43 1.76 -2.04 -9.52
N LEU A 44 2.07 -0.85 -9.01
CA LEU A 44 2.85 -0.71 -7.78
C LEU A 44 2.11 -1.29 -6.57
N TRP A 45 0.80 -1.03 -6.47
CA TRP A 45 -0.03 -1.66 -5.45
C TRP A 45 0.06 -3.19 -5.53
N GLU A 46 -0.16 -3.79 -6.69
CA GLU A 46 -0.11 -5.25 -6.85
C GLU A 46 1.27 -5.84 -6.51
N SER A 47 2.36 -5.14 -6.85
CA SER A 47 3.72 -5.56 -6.51
C SER A 47 4.04 -5.52 -5.01
N TYR A 48 3.44 -4.60 -4.25
CA TYR A 48 3.83 -4.33 -2.86
C TYR A 48 2.71 -4.50 -1.82
N LYS A 49 1.49 -4.88 -2.23
CA LYS A 49 0.33 -4.99 -1.32
C LYS A 49 0.56 -5.92 -0.13
N GLU A 50 1.31 -7.00 -0.31
CA GLU A 50 1.67 -7.90 0.80
C GLU A 50 2.58 -7.18 1.81
N SER A 51 3.64 -6.53 1.35
CA SER A 51 4.53 -5.73 2.20
C SER A 51 3.81 -4.57 2.90
N PHE A 52 2.81 -3.96 2.26
CA PHE A 52 1.98 -2.92 2.88
C PHE A 52 1.02 -3.45 3.96
N THR A 53 0.70 -4.74 3.88
CA THR A 53 -0.30 -5.42 4.71
C THR A 53 0.33 -6.32 5.77
N GLU A 54 1.65 -6.51 5.73
CA GLU A 54 2.38 -7.44 6.58
C GLU A 54 2.12 -7.21 8.08
N ASP A 55 2.05 -5.95 8.52
CA ASP A 55 1.77 -5.61 9.91
C ASP A 55 0.37 -6.03 10.36
N ILE A 56 -0.63 -5.94 9.47
CA ILE A 56 -1.99 -6.42 9.71
C ILE A 56 -2.01 -7.94 9.84
N LEU A 57 -1.30 -8.67 8.97
CA LEU A 57 -1.20 -10.13 9.05
C LEU A 57 -0.48 -10.58 10.32
N ILE A 58 0.62 -9.91 10.68
CA ILE A 58 1.35 -10.17 11.93
C ILE A 58 0.44 -9.96 13.14
N GLN A 59 -0.35 -8.88 13.14
CA GLN A 59 -1.28 -8.60 14.23
C GLN A 59 -2.38 -9.67 14.32
N ALA A 60 -3.00 -10.06 13.21
CA ALA A 60 -4.02 -11.11 13.18
C ALA A 60 -3.48 -12.47 13.70
N ARG A 61 -2.23 -12.81 13.36
CA ARG A 61 -1.55 -14.02 13.86
C ARG A 61 -1.27 -13.97 15.36
N ARG A 62 -0.96 -12.78 15.90
CA ARG A 62 -0.76 -12.58 17.36
C ARG A 62 -2.06 -12.74 18.14
N GLU A 63 -3.18 -12.28 17.57
CA GLU A 63 -4.50 -12.39 18.18
C GLU A 63 -5.08 -13.80 18.10
N ASN A 64 -4.63 -14.61 17.12
CA ASN A 64 -5.11 -15.96 16.87
C ASN A 64 -3.97 -16.99 16.93
N PRO A 65 -3.34 -17.18 18.11
CA PRO A 65 -2.23 -18.11 18.25
C PRO A 65 -2.69 -19.54 17.94
N GLY A 66 -2.03 -20.19 16.99
CA GLY A 66 -2.33 -21.56 16.56
C GLY A 66 -3.08 -21.67 15.23
N LEU A 67 -3.55 -20.57 14.66
CA LEU A 67 -4.07 -20.55 13.29
C LEU A 67 -2.96 -20.20 12.29
N VAL A 68 -2.89 -20.95 11.19
CA VAL A 68 -2.05 -20.60 10.04
C VAL A 68 -2.83 -19.62 9.18
N LEU A 69 -2.66 -18.32 9.43
CA LEU A 69 -3.28 -17.25 8.66
C LEU A 69 -2.38 -16.81 7.50
N ASN A 70 -3.00 -16.58 6.35
CA ASN A 70 -2.39 -15.97 5.15
C ASN A 70 -3.07 -14.64 4.85
N TYR A 71 -2.55 -13.89 3.88
CA TYR A 71 -3.21 -12.67 3.41
C TYR A 71 -4.63 -12.95 2.92
N THR A 72 -5.56 -12.08 3.33
CA THR A 72 -6.96 -12.14 2.89
C THR A 72 -7.33 -10.87 2.13
N PRO A 73 -8.37 -10.92 1.27
CA PRO A 73 -8.91 -9.72 0.62
C PRO A 73 -9.26 -8.60 1.62
N ASP A 74 -9.79 -8.94 2.81
CA ASP A 74 -10.12 -7.98 3.85
C ASP A 74 -8.89 -7.25 4.40
N MET A 75 -7.76 -7.95 4.56
CA MET A 75 -6.52 -7.31 5.01
C MET A 75 -5.99 -6.33 3.97
N PHE A 76 -6.04 -6.71 2.68
CA PHE A 76 -5.68 -5.79 1.59
C PHE A 76 -6.62 -4.59 1.53
N ASN A 77 -7.91 -4.81 1.74
CA ASN A 77 -8.90 -3.74 1.80
C ASN A 77 -8.64 -2.77 2.96
N GLN A 78 -8.32 -3.30 4.14
CA GLN A 78 -7.94 -2.48 5.29
C GLN A 78 -6.69 -1.65 5.02
N THR A 79 -5.71 -2.22 4.31
CA THR A 79 -4.53 -1.48 3.85
C THR A 79 -4.90 -0.36 2.88
N LEU A 80 -5.82 -0.58 1.93
CA LEU A 80 -6.32 0.48 1.04
C LEU A 80 -6.98 1.62 1.81
N ILE A 81 -7.80 1.32 2.84
CA ILE A 81 -8.39 2.36 3.71
C ILE A 81 -7.31 3.22 4.37
N ILE A 82 -6.27 2.58 4.91
CA ILE A 82 -5.15 3.29 5.55
C ILE A 82 -4.40 4.19 4.55
N LEU A 83 -4.25 3.75 3.30
CA LEU A 83 -3.64 4.54 2.23
C LEU A 83 -4.52 5.73 1.84
N GLU A 84 -5.83 5.52 1.74
CA GLU A 84 -6.79 6.59 1.44
C GLU A 84 -6.80 7.67 2.52
N ASP A 85 -6.89 7.27 3.79
CA ASP A 85 -6.86 8.20 4.94
C ASP A 85 -5.59 9.06 4.92
N LYS A 86 -4.44 8.46 4.56
CA LYS A 86 -3.16 9.18 4.43
C LYS A 86 -3.18 10.17 3.26
N ALA A 87 -3.68 9.76 2.10
CA ALA A 87 -3.77 10.62 0.93
C ALA A 87 -4.70 11.81 1.17
N LEU A 88 -5.84 11.58 1.82
CA LEU A 88 -6.78 12.60 2.25
C LEU A 88 -6.14 13.56 3.25
N ALA A 89 -5.42 13.05 4.25
CA ALA A 89 -4.74 13.89 5.24
C ALA A 89 -3.61 14.73 4.62
N MET A 90 -2.89 14.21 3.62
CA MET A 90 -1.75 14.89 3.01
C MET A 90 -2.13 15.90 1.93
N ALA A 91 -3.15 15.60 1.11
CA ALA A 91 -3.48 16.41 -0.07
C ALA A 91 -4.99 16.53 -0.35
N GLY A 92 -5.85 15.98 0.50
CA GLY A 92 -7.30 15.99 0.29
C GLY A 92 -7.75 15.19 -0.92
N LYS A 93 -6.95 14.21 -1.37
CA LYS A 93 -7.25 13.35 -2.52
C LYS A 93 -7.58 11.94 -2.09
N ASP A 94 -8.64 11.37 -2.66
CA ASP A 94 -9.00 9.96 -2.47
C ASP A 94 -8.17 9.04 -3.38
N LEU A 95 -8.22 7.72 -3.18
CA LEU A 95 -7.44 6.79 -3.98
C LEU A 95 -7.86 6.74 -5.45
N LYS A 96 -9.14 7.01 -5.74
CA LYS A 96 -9.67 7.06 -7.10
C LYS A 96 -9.03 8.20 -7.90
N GLN A 97 -8.87 9.36 -7.28
CA GLN A 97 -8.18 10.53 -7.85
C GLN A 97 -6.69 10.27 -8.06
N LEU A 98 -6.12 9.29 -7.36
CA LEU A 98 -4.74 8.82 -7.50
C LEU A 98 -4.60 7.62 -8.44
N GLY A 99 -5.69 7.18 -9.10
CA GLY A 99 -5.67 6.11 -10.08
C GLY A 99 -5.65 4.69 -9.50
N LEU A 100 -5.97 4.53 -8.21
CA LEU A 100 -6.05 3.23 -7.55
C LEU A 100 -7.47 2.70 -7.44
N SER A 101 -7.57 1.37 -7.32
CA SER A 101 -8.79 0.71 -6.89
C SER A 101 -9.21 1.22 -5.50
N THR A 102 -10.50 1.54 -5.36
CA THR A 102 -11.08 2.06 -4.11
C THR A 102 -11.30 0.93 -3.11
N PRO A 103 -11.16 1.20 -1.80
CA PRO A 103 -11.50 0.22 -0.78
C PRO A 103 -12.97 -0.18 -0.92
N GLN A 104 -13.25 -1.47 -0.85
CA GLN A 104 -14.60 -1.98 -0.71
C GLN A 104 -15.08 -1.69 0.71
N THR A 105 -16.08 -0.81 0.87
CA THR A 105 -16.84 -0.77 2.12
C THR A 105 -17.71 -2.02 2.15
N THR A 106 -17.21 -3.12 2.72
CA THR A 106 -18.05 -4.29 3.02
C THR A 106 -19.02 -3.91 4.14
N LEU A 107 -20.09 -3.19 3.78
CA LEU A 107 -21.33 -3.17 4.54
C LEU A 107 -22.18 -4.33 4.00
N GLY A 108 -22.00 -5.50 4.61
CA GLY A 108 -22.78 -6.70 4.39
C GLY A 108 -22.93 -7.46 5.68
#